data_AF-A0A838DGH8-F1
#
_entry.id   AF-A0A838DGH8-F1
#
_cell.length_a   1.000
_cell.length_b   1.000
_cell.length_c   1.000
_cell.angle_alpha   90.00
_cell.angle_beta   90.00
_cell.angle_gamma   90.00
#
_symmetry.space_group_name_H-M   'P 1'
#
loop_
_entity.id
_entity.type
_entity.pdbx_description
1 polymer ?
#
loop_
_entity_poly.entity_id
_entity_poly.type
_entity_poly.pdbx_seq_one_letter_code
_entity_poly.pdbx_strand_id
1 'polypeptide(L)'
;MNKRPKPPEVCPVCGEDVPRNSLACPECGADHNSGWREDAEAYDSVDLGDEPFDYDEFLRHEFGTAAVKPSGLKIIWWITGIVLLVAFAAMYLLAG
;
A
#
# COMPACT_ATOMS: atom_id res chain seq x y z
N MET A 1 18.17 28.58 -28.28
CA MET A 1 16.72 28.90 -28.38
C MET A 1 15.97 27.62 -28.00
N ASN A 2 15.45 27.52 -26.78
CA ASN A 2 14.71 26.32 -26.36
C ASN A 2 13.34 26.37 -27.04
N LYS A 3 13.15 25.55 -28.09
CA LYS A 3 11.84 25.40 -28.73
C LYS A 3 10.89 24.81 -27.68
N ARG A 4 9.75 25.47 -27.46
CA ARG A 4 8.70 24.88 -26.62
C ARG A 4 8.17 23.63 -27.33
N PRO A 5 8.13 22.47 -26.66
CA PRO A 5 7.58 21.27 -27.25
C PRO A 5 6.09 21.46 -27.55
N LYS A 6 5.66 20.94 -28.70
CA LYS A 6 4.27 21.05 -29.14
C LYS A 6 3.47 19.87 -28.58
N PRO A 7 2.35 20.09 -27.89
CA PRO A 7 1.52 18.99 -27.40
C PRO A 7 0.81 18.27 -28.57
N PRO A 8 0.54 16.96 -28.43
CA PRO A 8 -0.30 16.22 -29.37
C PRO A 8 -1.76 16.71 -29.28
N GLU A 9 -2.60 16.34 -30.25
CA GLU A 9 -4.04 16.65 -30.20
C GLU A 9 -4.81 15.69 -29.27
N VAL A 10 -4.34 14.44 -29.14
CA VAL A 10 -4.87 13.41 -28.24
C VAL A 10 -3.74 12.90 -27.35
N CYS A 11 -4.01 12.73 -26.07
CA CYS A 11 -3.02 12.25 -25.10
C CYS A 11 -2.70 10.76 -25.37
N PRO A 12 -1.42 10.40 -25.60
CA PRO A 12 -1.04 9.00 -25.82
C PRO A 12 -1.12 8.14 -24.54
N VAL A 13 -1.23 8.75 -23.36
CA VAL A 13 -1.28 8.04 -22.07
C VAL A 13 -2.71 7.67 -21.67
N CYS A 14 -3.66 8.59 -21.81
CA CYS A 14 -5.06 8.37 -21.38
C CYS A 14 -6.10 8.46 -22.50
N GLY A 15 -5.73 8.95 -23.69
CA GLY A 15 -6.64 9.08 -24.83
C GLY A 15 -7.53 10.33 -24.85
N GLU A 16 -7.38 11.25 -23.89
CA GLU A 16 -8.16 12.50 -23.86
C GLU A 16 -7.64 13.55 -24.84
N ASP A 17 -8.52 14.44 -25.34
CA ASP A 17 -8.13 15.61 -26.12
C ASP A 17 -7.23 16.57 -25.33
N VAL A 18 -6.11 16.97 -25.93
CA VAL A 18 -5.15 17.90 -25.32
C VAL A 18 -5.27 19.27 -25.99
N PRO A 19 -5.66 20.33 -25.25
CA PRO A 19 -5.80 21.66 -25.81
C PRO A 19 -4.50 22.20 -26.42
N ARG A 20 -4.66 23.04 -27.45
CA ARG A 20 -3.52 23.69 -28.11
C ARG A 20 -2.78 24.59 -27.12
N ASN A 21 -1.46 24.39 -27.01
CA ASN A 21 -0.53 25.06 -26.07
C ASN A 21 -0.57 24.56 -24.62
N SER A 22 -1.23 23.43 -24.33
CA SER A 22 -1.10 22.78 -23.01
C SER A 22 0.33 22.31 -22.75
N LEU A 23 0.81 22.51 -21.52
CA LEU A 23 2.10 22.00 -21.07
C LEU A 23 2.02 20.53 -20.63
N ALA A 24 0.84 20.10 -20.17
CA ALA A 24 0.53 18.76 -19.71
C ALA A 24 -0.94 18.42 -20.03
N CYS A 25 -1.29 17.15 -19.97
CA CYS A 25 -2.64 16.65 -20.17
C CYS A 25 -3.49 17.04 -18.95
N PRO A 26 -4.66 17.66 -19.15
CA PRO A 26 -5.50 18.09 -18.03
C PRO A 26 -6.05 16.92 -17.19
N GLU A 27 -6.20 15.74 -17.79
CA GLU A 27 -6.80 14.59 -17.10
C GLU A 27 -5.77 13.75 -16.33
N CYS A 28 -4.66 13.37 -16.97
CA CYS A 28 -3.69 12.44 -16.36
C CYS A 28 -2.39 13.11 -15.92
N GLY A 29 -2.18 14.39 -16.23
CA GLY A 29 -0.96 15.12 -15.88
C GLY A 29 0.28 14.76 -16.70
N ALA A 30 0.18 13.83 -17.66
CA ALA A 30 1.28 13.50 -18.54
C ALA A 30 1.73 14.73 -19.36
N ASP A 31 3.03 14.91 -19.55
CA ASP A 31 3.61 16.11 -20.18
C ASP A 31 4.63 15.76 -21.26
N HIS A 32 5.37 16.77 -21.76
CA HIS A 32 6.42 16.50 -22.74
C HIS A 32 7.49 15.54 -22.21
N ASN A 33 7.77 15.47 -20.91
CA ASN A 33 8.84 14.62 -20.37
C ASN A 33 8.35 13.24 -19.90
N SER A 34 7.06 13.08 -19.68
CA SER A 34 6.47 11.86 -19.09
C SER A 34 5.45 11.19 -20.00
N GLY A 35 4.88 11.91 -20.98
CA GLY A 35 3.76 11.44 -21.80
C GLY A 35 4.02 11.40 -23.30
N TRP A 36 4.71 12.39 -23.86
CA TRP A 36 4.90 12.51 -25.31
C TRP A 36 6.27 13.08 -25.68
N ARG A 37 7.32 12.50 -25.11
CA ARG A 37 8.70 12.77 -25.52
C ARG A 37 8.92 12.31 -26.95
N GLU A 38 9.68 13.07 -27.74
CA GLU A 38 10.08 12.68 -29.09
C GLU A 38 10.99 11.44 -29.11
N ASP A 39 11.65 11.11 -27.99
CA ASP A 39 12.50 9.93 -27.80
C ASP A 39 11.87 8.85 -26.91
N ALA A 40 10.54 8.85 -26.74
CA ALA A 40 9.84 7.87 -25.90
C ALA A 40 10.12 6.40 -26.32
N GLU A 41 10.32 6.17 -27.62
CA GLU A 41 10.68 4.86 -28.21
C GLU A 41 12.00 4.28 -27.64
N ALA A 42 12.88 5.12 -27.07
CA ALA A 42 14.16 4.69 -26.50
C ALA A 42 14.07 4.21 -25.05
N TYR A 43 12.95 4.50 -24.38
CA TYR A 43 12.60 3.96 -23.07
C TYR A 43 11.53 2.89 -23.26
N ASP A 44 11.88 1.89 -24.05
CA ASP A 44 11.07 0.69 -24.17
C ASP A 44 11.01 0.01 -22.80
N SER A 45 9.85 -0.55 -22.49
CA SER A 45 9.43 -1.25 -21.26
C SER A 45 10.51 -1.43 -20.18
N VAL A 46 10.20 -1.03 -18.94
CA VAL A 46 10.96 -1.49 -17.77
C VAL A 46 11.14 -3.00 -17.90
N ASP A 47 12.38 -3.45 -18.06
CA ASP A 47 12.77 -4.87 -18.06
C ASP A 47 12.57 -5.42 -16.65
N LEU A 48 11.30 -5.56 -16.28
CA LEU A 48 10.87 -6.37 -15.16
C LEU A 48 11.10 -7.79 -15.64
N GLY A 49 12.27 -8.35 -15.31
CA GLY A 49 12.60 -9.71 -15.68
C GLY A 49 11.47 -10.69 -15.34
N ASP A 50 11.44 -11.84 -16.01
CA ASP A 50 10.35 -12.83 -15.95
C ASP A 50 10.11 -13.48 -14.55
N GLU A 51 10.80 -13.01 -13.51
CA GLU A 51 10.64 -13.51 -12.15
C GLU A 51 9.27 -13.10 -11.57
N PRO A 52 8.48 -14.06 -11.06
CA PRO A 52 7.18 -13.76 -10.47
C PRO A 52 7.36 -12.93 -9.19
N PHE A 53 6.61 -11.83 -9.08
CA PHE A 53 6.63 -10.99 -7.88
C PHE A 53 6.04 -11.74 -6.67
N ASP A 54 6.86 -12.05 -5.66
CA ASP A 54 6.42 -12.65 -4.39
C ASP A 54 5.91 -11.56 -3.43
N TYR A 55 4.60 -11.42 -3.39
CA TYR A 55 3.91 -10.48 -2.50
C TYR A 55 4.15 -10.78 -1.01
N ASP A 56 4.23 -12.06 -0.63
CA ASP A 56 4.39 -12.49 0.76
C ASP A 56 5.84 -12.24 1.23
N GLU A 57 6.83 -12.50 0.39
CA GLU A 57 8.23 -12.17 0.67
C GLU A 57 8.44 -10.66 0.80
N PHE A 58 7.88 -9.86 -0.12
CA PHE A 58 7.94 -8.40 -0.07
C PHE A 58 7.34 -7.87 1.23
N LEU A 59 6.14 -8.34 1.61
CA LEU A 59 5.51 -7.93 2.87
C LEU A 59 6.37 -8.27 4.08
N ARG A 60 6.99 -9.44 4.07
CA ARG A 60 7.86 -9.90 5.16
C ARG A 60 9.15 -9.11 5.26
N HIS A 61 9.74 -8.71 4.14
CA HIS A 61 10.96 -7.92 4.08
C HIS A 61 10.72 -6.47 4.54
N GLU A 62 9.66 -5.84 4.02
CA GLU A 62 9.43 -4.39 4.19
C GLU A 62 8.66 -4.05 5.47
N PHE A 63 7.68 -4.88 5.83
CA PHE A 63 6.79 -4.62 6.96
C PHE A 63 7.04 -5.54 8.16
N GLY A 64 7.87 -6.58 7.97
CA GLY A 64 8.19 -7.55 8.99
C GLY A 64 7.03 -8.49 9.33
N THR A 65 7.33 -9.65 9.91
CA THR A 65 6.31 -10.58 10.44
C THR A 65 5.89 -10.21 11.86
N ALA A 66 5.72 -8.92 12.17
CA ALA A 66 5.16 -8.51 13.44
C ALA A 66 3.66 -8.82 13.47
N ALA A 67 3.32 -10.12 13.39
CA ALA A 67 2.10 -10.64 13.93
C ALA A 67 2.06 -10.14 15.37
N VAL A 68 1.24 -9.12 15.60
CA VAL A 68 0.94 -8.60 16.93
C VAL A 68 0.37 -9.78 17.70
N LYS A 69 1.22 -10.53 18.39
CA LYS A 69 0.80 -11.67 19.19
C LYS A 69 0.06 -11.04 20.38
N PRO A 70 -1.27 -11.21 20.53
CA PRO A 70 -1.93 -10.78 21.75
C PRO A 70 -1.63 -11.83 22.84
N SER A 71 -0.37 -11.92 23.26
CA SER A 71 0.04 -12.80 24.37
C SER A 71 0.17 -11.99 25.64
N GLY A 72 -0.91 -11.94 26.41
CA GLY A 72 -0.85 -11.43 27.78
C GLY A 72 -2.21 -11.37 28.46
N LEU A 73 -3.26 -10.98 27.72
CA LEU A 73 -4.58 -10.77 28.33
C LEU A 73 -5.26 -12.08 28.72
N LYS A 74 -5.16 -13.15 27.91
CA LYS A 74 -5.86 -14.41 28.19
C LYS A 74 -5.47 -15.07 29.52
N ILE A 75 -4.22 -14.94 29.97
CA ILE A 75 -3.76 -15.61 31.19
C ILE A 75 -4.15 -14.85 32.46
N ILE A 76 -4.11 -13.51 32.41
CA ILE A 76 -4.50 -12.64 33.53
C ILE A 76 -5.98 -12.85 33.86
N TRP A 77 -6.85 -12.84 32.84
CA TRP A 77 -8.28 -13.06 33.01
C TRP A 77 -8.61 -14.47 33.53
N TRP A 78 -7.80 -15.48 33.15
CA TRP A 78 -7.96 -16.84 33.66
C TRP A 78 -7.64 -16.93 35.16
N ILE A 79 -6.55 -16.30 35.61
CA ILE A 79 -6.17 -16.22 37.03
C ILE A 79 -7.25 -15.46 37.83
N THR A 80 -7.70 -14.30 37.33
CA THR A 80 -8.77 -13.53 37.97
C THR A 80 -10.04 -14.36 38.16
N GLY A 81 -10.44 -15.13 37.13
CA GLY A 81 -11.60 -16.02 37.21
C GLY A 81 -11.45 -17.08 38.30
N ILE A 82 -10.28 -17.72 38.41
CA ILE A 82 -10.02 -18.73 39.45
C ILE A 82 -10.04 -18.12 40.84
N VAL A 83 -9.41 -16.96 41.03
CA VAL A 83 -9.36 -16.26 42.33
C VAL A 83 -10.77 -15.93 42.81
N LEU A 84 -11.63 -15.42 41.93
CA LEU A 84 -13.02 -15.12 42.26
C LEU A 84 -13.80 -16.39 42.62
N LEU A 85 -13.61 -17.48 41.88
CA LEU A 85 -14.27 -18.75 42.13
C LEU A 85 -13.89 -19.33 43.51
N VAL A 86 -12.61 -19.28 43.86
CA VAL A 86 -12.11 -19.71 45.18
C VAL A 86 -12.64 -18.80 46.28
N ALA A 87 -12.67 -17.48 46.08
CA ALA A 87 -13.22 -16.54 47.06
C ALA A 87 -14.71 -16.78 47.32
N PHE A 88 -15.51 -17.02 46.27
CA PHE A 88 -16.92 -17.37 46.42
C PHE A 88 -17.12 -18.72 47.12
N ALA A 89 -16.34 -19.74 46.77
CA ALA A 89 -16.39 -21.03 47.44
C ALA A 89 -16.02 -20.92 48.93
N ALA A 90 -14.95 -20.20 49.25
CA ALA A 90 -14.54 -19.95 50.63
C ALA A 90 -15.60 -19.17 51.41
N MET A 91 -16.20 -18.13 50.81
CA MET A 91 -17.29 -17.38 51.41
C MET A 91 -18.51 -18.28 51.68
N TYR A 92 -18.90 -19.13 50.72
CA TYR A 92 -20.00 -20.07 50.89
C TYR A 92 -19.75 -21.09 52.00
N LEU A 93 -18.51 -21.58 52.13
CA LEU A 93 -18.13 -22.54 53.18
C LEU A 93 -17.96 -21.90 54.57
N LEU A 94 -17.67 -20.61 54.65
CA LEU A 94 -17.54 -19.87 55.92
C LEU A 94 -18.85 -19.24 56.39
N ALA A 95 -19.77 -18.95 55.46
CA ALA A 95 -21.07 -18.32 55.75
C ALA A 95 -22.25 -19.32 55.77
N GLY A 96 -22.04 -20.55 55.29
CA GLY A 96 -22.95 -21.68 55.47
C GLY A 96 -22.57 -22.51 56.68
#